data_AF-L9WXY2-F1
#
_entry.id   AF-L9WXY2-F1
#
_cell.length_a   1.000
_cell.length_b   1.000
_cell.length_c   1.000
_cell.angle_alpha   90.00
_cell.angle_beta   90.00
_cell.angle_gamma   90.00
#
_symmetry.space_group_name_H-M   'P 1'
#
loop_
_entity.id
_entity.type
_entity.pdbx_description
1 polymer ?
#
loop_
_entity_poly.entity_id
_entity_poly.type
_entity_poly.pdbx_seq_one_letter_code
_entity_poly.pdbx_strand_id
1 'polypeptide(L)'
;MADVRTYTLIYVVLLVLGTGKFVFFQFPEIFPEAAAIGGTIILAVIKVLLIAAYYQHLIEEPRAITYMMGVAVFMVFLLTIAAGYSIQ
;
A
#
# COMPACT_ATOMS: atom_id res chain seq x y z
N MET A 1 0.84 18.17 -12.57
CA MET A 1 2.18 18.80 -12.68
C MET A 1 2.96 18.50 -11.42
N ALA A 2 4.02 17.71 -11.54
CA ALA A 2 4.83 17.28 -10.41
C ALA A 2 5.71 18.42 -9.86
N ASP A 3 5.44 18.85 -8.63
CA ASP A 3 6.26 19.79 -7.88
C ASP A 3 7.28 19.05 -7.01
N VAL A 4 8.55 19.45 -7.10
CA VAL A 4 9.67 18.81 -6.39
C VAL A 4 9.43 18.82 -4.88
N ARG A 5 8.89 19.91 -4.33
CA ARG A 5 8.63 20.01 -2.88
C ARG A 5 7.58 18.97 -2.46
N THR A 6 6.47 18.89 -3.19
CA THR A 6 5.39 17.93 -2.90
C THR A 6 5.89 16.49 -2.99
N TYR A 7 6.61 16.14 -4.06
CA TYR A 7 7.12 14.78 -4.24
C TYR A 7 8.21 14.42 -3.22
N THR A 8 9.03 15.39 -2.81
CA THR A 8 10.02 15.18 -1.75
C THR A 8 9.35 14.92 -0.40
N LEU A 9 8.27 15.65 -0.08
CA LEU A 9 7.50 15.38 1.14
C LEU A 9 6.88 13.98 1.11
N ILE A 10 6.27 13.59 -0.01
CA ILE A 10 5.69 12.25 -0.15
C ILE A 10 6.80 11.19 -0.06
N TYR A 11 7.97 11.41 -0.65
CA TYR A 11 9.12 10.51 -0.52
C TYR A 11 9.47 10.24 0.95
N VAL A 12 9.59 11.29 1.76
CA VAL A 12 9.89 11.16 3.20
C VAL A 12 8.79 10.38 3.91
N VAL A 13 7.53 10.66 3.60
CA VAL A 13 6.39 9.88 4.14
C VAL A 13 6.50 8.41 3.75
N LEU A 14 6.80 8.09 2.49
CA LEU A 14 6.98 6.70 2.03
C LEU A 14 8.15 6.00 2.72
N LEU A 15 9.21 6.74 3.04
CA LEU A 15 10.36 6.24 3.79
C LEU A 15 9.94 5.89 5.22
N VAL A 16 9.27 6.81 5.91
CA VAL A 16 8.74 6.59 7.28
C VAL A 16 7.74 5.44 7.32
N LEU A 17 6.81 5.36 6.36
CA LEU A 17 5.85 4.24 6.29
C LEU A 17 6.53 2.90 6.00
N GLY A 18 7.67 2.92 5.31
CA GLY A 18 8.47 1.74 5.03
C GLY A 18 9.26 1.26 6.25
N THR A 19 10.08 2.14 6.81
CA THR A 19 10.95 1.82 7.94
C THR A 19 10.20 1.73 9.27
N GLY A 20 9.12 2.49 9.42
CA GLY A 20 8.29 2.47 10.63
C GLY A 20 7.69 1.10 10.94
N LYS A 21 7.52 0.23 9.95
CA LYS A 21 7.04 -1.15 10.15
C LYS A 21 7.93 -1.97 11.08
N PHE A 22 9.23 -1.69 11.13
CA PHE A 22 10.17 -2.37 12.04
C PHE A 22 9.78 -2.16 13.51
N VAL A 23 9.17 -1.02 13.85
CA VAL A 23 8.71 -0.73 15.22
C VAL A 23 7.73 -1.78 15.72
N PHE A 24 6.83 -2.26 14.85
CA PHE A 24 5.82 -3.23 15.24
C PHE A 24 6.41 -4.58 15.68
N PHE A 25 7.54 -4.98 15.12
CA PHE A 25 8.18 -6.27 15.43
C PHE A 25 9.32 -6.15 16.44
N GLN A 26 9.87 -4.95 16.64
CA GLN A 26 10.94 -4.71 17.59
C GLN A 26 10.44 -4.65 19.05
N PHE A 27 9.16 -4.34 19.27
CA PHE A 27 8.56 -4.17 20.60
C PHE A 27 7.39 -5.13 20.83
N PRO A 28 7.63 -6.44 20.96
CA PRO A 28 6.58 -7.45 21.11
C PRO A 28 5.77 -7.31 22.41
N GLU A 29 6.33 -6.65 23.43
CA GLU A 29 5.64 -6.32 24.69
C GLU A 29 4.54 -5.27 24.50
N ILE A 30 4.68 -4.40 23.48
CA ILE A 30 3.73 -3.31 23.17
C ILE A 30 2.78 -3.75 22.05
N PHE A 31 3.30 -4.48 21.06
CA PHE A 31 2.56 -4.93 19.88
C PHE A 31 2.45 -6.45 19.86
N PRO A 32 1.27 -7.01 20.20
CA PRO A 32 0.98 -8.42 19.97
C PRO A 32 1.16 -8.76 18.48
N GLU A 33 1.53 -10.01 18.18
CA GLU A 33 1.85 -10.45 16.81
C GLU A 33 0.76 -10.10 15.79
N ALA A 34 -0.51 -10.35 16.13
CA ALA A 34 -1.65 -10.02 15.28
C ALA A 34 -1.74 -8.50 14.99
N ALA A 35 -1.45 -7.66 15.99
CA ALA A 35 -1.42 -6.21 15.83
C ALA A 35 -0.23 -5.77 14.98
N ALA A 36 0.93 -6.41 15.12
CA ALA A 36 2.11 -6.11 14.33
C ALA A 36 1.91 -6.46 12.84
N ILE A 37 1.31 -7.61 12.55
CA ILE A 37 0.93 -8.02 11.20
C ILE A 37 -0.11 -7.03 10.63
N GLY A 38 -1.18 -6.76 11.38
CA GLY A 38 -2.24 -5.84 10.95
C GLY A 38 -1.72 -4.43 10.66
N GLY A 39 -0.91 -3.87 11.57
CA GLY A 39 -0.27 -2.57 11.38
C GLY A 39 0.63 -2.54 10.15
N THR A 40 1.40 -3.60 9.92
CA THR A 40 2.28 -3.73 8.75
C THR A 40 1.51 -3.70 7.44
N ILE A 41 0.39 -4.42 7.37
CA ILE A 41 -0.50 -4.44 6.21
C ILE A 41 -1.09 -3.06 5.97
N ILE A 42 -1.60 -2.39 7.02
CA ILE A 42 -2.18 -1.04 6.90
C ILE A 42 -1.13 -0.05 6.36
N LEU A 43 0.08 -0.02 6.93
CA LEU A 43 1.15 0.85 6.44
C LEU A 43 1.56 0.50 5.00
N ALA A 44 1.50 -0.78 4.60
CA ALA A 44 1.76 -1.19 3.23
C ALA A 44 0.71 -0.65 2.25
N VAL A 45 -0.57 -0.77 2.59
CA VAL A 45 -1.68 -0.28 1.77
C VAL A 45 -1.57 1.22 1.57
N ILE A 46 -1.39 1.99 2.65
CA ILE A 46 -1.21 3.46 2.57
C ILE A 46 -0.04 3.81 1.65
N LYS A 47 1.10 3.13 1.81
CA LYS A 47 2.29 3.36 0.98
C LYS A 47 2.01 3.13 -0.50
N VAL A 48 1.37 2.01 -0.86
CA VAL A 48 1.06 1.69 -2.25
C VAL A 48 0.05 2.68 -2.84
N LEU A 49 -0.95 3.11 -2.07
CA LEU A 49 -1.91 4.12 -2.52
C LEU A 49 -1.24 5.47 -2.80
N LEU A 50 -0.31 5.91 -1.95
CA LEU A 50 0.47 7.13 -2.18
C LEU A 50 1.36 7.02 -3.43
N ILE A 51 1.98 5.85 -3.66
CA ILE A 51 2.77 5.59 -4.87
C ILE A 51 1.87 5.64 -6.10
N ALA A 52 0.72 4.95 -6.08
CA ALA A 52 -0.20 4.92 -7.21
C ALA A 52 -0.75 6.31 -7.53
N ALA A 53 -1.22 7.03 -6.51
CA ALA A 53 -1.78 8.37 -6.69
C ALA A 53 -0.77 9.37 -7.24
N TYR A 54 0.43 9.45 -6.64
CA TYR A 54 1.40 10.51 -6.93
C TYR A 54 2.54 10.06 -7.84
N TYR A 55 3.24 8.96 -7.54
CA TYR A 55 4.40 8.55 -8.36
C TYR A 55 4.01 7.88 -9.68
N GLN A 56 2.87 7.20 -9.74
CA GLN A 56 2.29 6.69 -10.99
C GLN A 56 1.30 7.68 -11.61
N HIS A 57 1.14 8.87 -11.01
CA HIS A 57 0.27 9.95 -11.50
C HIS A 57 -1.20 9.55 -11.69
N LEU A 58 -1.70 8.49 -11.03
CA LEU A 58 -3.08 8.02 -11.20
C LEU A 58 -4.12 9.10 -10.84
N ILE A 59 -3.76 10.06 -9.99
CA ILE A 59 -4.63 11.21 -9.63
C ILE A 59 -4.83 12.19 -10.80
N GLU A 60 -3.88 12.25 -11.73
CA GLU A 60 -3.90 13.14 -12.89
C GLU A 60 -4.52 12.45 -14.13
N GLU A 61 -4.67 11.12 -14.08
CA GLU A 61 -5.22 10.32 -15.17
C GLU A 61 -6.76 10.45 -15.30
N PRO A 62 -7.32 10.16 -16.48
CA PRO A 62 -8.77 10.07 -16.66
C PRO A 62 -9.40 9.03 -15.74
N ARG A 63 -10.64 9.28 -15.30
CA ARG A 63 -11.40 8.37 -14.41
C ARG A 63 -11.48 6.93 -14.92
N ALA A 64 -11.48 6.73 -16.24
CA ALA A 64 -11.46 5.41 -16.86
C ALA A 64 -10.24 4.59 -16.42
N ILE A 65 -9.06 5.21 -16.32
CA ILE A 65 -7.82 4.56 -15.86
C ILE A 65 -7.91 4.24 -14.36
N THR A 66 -8.44 5.14 -13.54
CA THR A 66 -8.68 4.87 -12.12
C THR A 66 -9.61 3.68 -11.92
N TYR A 67 -10.71 3.59 -12.68
CA TYR A 67 -11.62 2.46 -12.63
C TYR A 67 -10.97 1.16 -13.11
N MET A 68 -10.19 1.22 -14.20
CA MET A 68 -9.42 0.07 -14.68
C MET A 68 -8.46 -0.45 -13.60
N MET A 69 -7.72 0.44 -12.93
CA MET A 69 -6.81 0.07 -11.82
C MET A 69 -7.58 -0.55 -10.64
N GLY A 70 -8.74 0.01 -10.29
CA GLY A 70 -9.62 -0.56 -9.25
C GLY A 70 -10.10 -1.97 -9.60
N VAL A 71 -10.52 -2.19 -10.86
CA VAL A 71 -10.91 -3.51 -11.36
C VAL A 71 -9.72 -4.47 -11.33
N ALA A 72 -8.51 -4.03 -11.70
CA ALA A 72 -7.32 -4.86 -11.65
C ALA A 72 -7.02 -5.34 -10.22
N VAL A 73 -7.10 -4.46 -9.21
CA VAL A 73 -6.94 -4.83 -7.80
C VAL A 73 -8.02 -5.84 -7.37
N PHE A 74 -9.28 -5.60 -7.76
CA PHE A 74 -10.37 -6.53 -7.48
C PHE A 74 -10.12 -7.92 -8.08
N MET A 75 -9.65 -7.98 -9.33
CA MET A 75 -9.33 -9.25 -9.99
C MET A 75 -8.17 -9.99 -9.31
N VAL A 76 -7.15 -9.27 -8.81
CA VAL A 76 -6.06 -9.88 -8.02
C VAL A 76 -6.61 -10.56 -6.75
N PHE A 77 -7.59 -9.94 -6.07
CA PHE A 77 -8.24 -10.58 -4.92
C PHE A 77 -9.00 -11.84 -5.30
N LEU A 78 -9.76 -11.81 -6.41
CA LEU A 78 -10.46 -13.00 -6.90
C LEU A 78 -9.48 -14.14 -7.22
N LEU A 79 -8.37 -13.84 -7.89
CA LEU A 79 -7.33 -14.83 -8.21
C LEU A 79 -6.66 -15.38 -6.95
N THR A 80 -6.41 -14.55 -5.95
CA THR A 80 -5.80 -14.98 -4.68
C THR A 80 -6.73 -15.95 -3.94
N ILE A 81 -8.03 -15.65 -3.90
CA ILE A 81 -9.04 -16.54 -3.30
C ILE A 81 -9.14 -17.85 -4.09
N ALA A 82 -9.22 -17.77 -5.42
CA ALA A 82 -9.30 -18.95 -6.28
C ALA A 82 -8.07 -19.86 -6.13
N ALA A 83 -6.87 -19.28 -6.04
CA ALA A 83 -5.63 -20.03 -5.79
C ALA A 83 -5.65 -20.78 -4.46
N GLY A 84 -6.33 -20.24 -3.44
CA GLY A 84 -6.52 -20.92 -2.15
C GLY A 84 -7.27 -22.25 -2.26
N TYR A 85 -8.21 -22.36 -3.21
CA TYR A 85 -8.94 -23.61 -3.48
C TYR A 85 -8.17 -24.60 -4.37
N SER A 86 -7.13 -24.15 -5.08
CA SER A 86 -6.35 -25.00 -5.98
C SER A 86 -5.26 -25.82 -5.28
N ILE A 87 -4.92 -25.48 -4.03
CA ILE A 87 -3.85 -26.11 -3.24
C ILE A 87 -4.39 -27.27 -2.38
N GLN A 88 -5.70 -27.29 -2.12
CA GLN A 88 -6.41 -28.38 -1.45
C GLN A 88 -6.79 -29.49 -2.44
#